data_AF-A0A1T5JJY1-F1
#
_entry.id   AF-A0A1T5JJY1-F1
#
_cell.length_a   1.000
_cell.length_b   1.000
_cell.length_c   1.000
_cell.angle_alpha   90.00
_cell.angle_beta   90.00
_cell.angle_gamma   90.00
#
_symmetry.space_group_name_H-M   'P 1'
#
loop_
_entity.id
_entity.type
_entity.pdbx_description
1 polymer ?
#
loop_
_entity_poly.entity_id
_entity_poly.type
_entity_poly.pdbx_seq_one_letter_code
_entity_poly.pdbx_strand_id
1 'polypeptide(L)'
;MKTSFYCILLSIIVITGFRRYDQGENIEFSCMKTHKASNTCHFNFKVDGAKYRYVDIGCKFSKKRDEVIKKAKEGTIALSREWKIECPEPKEQPEGGL
;
A
#
# COMPACT_ATOMS: atom_id res chain seq x y z
N MET A 1 -42.88 5.96 17.59
CA MET A 1 -42.36 6.32 16.24
C MET A 1 -40.99 7.01 16.24
N LYS A 2 -40.30 7.22 17.38
CA LYS A 2 -38.95 7.80 17.41
C LYS A 2 -37.83 6.76 17.27
N THR A 3 -38.06 5.53 17.72
CA THR A 3 -37.10 4.42 17.69
C THR A 3 -36.79 3.90 16.28
N SER A 4 -37.74 3.89 15.35
CA SER A 4 -37.50 3.47 13.95
C SER A 4 -36.55 4.40 13.19
N PHE A 5 -36.56 5.71 13.49
CA PHE A 5 -35.67 6.66 12.82
C PHE A 5 -34.20 6.46 13.22
N TYR A 6 -33.93 6.08 14.47
CA TYR A 6 -32.56 5.80 14.93
C TYR A 6 -31.94 4.58 14.26
N CYS A 7 -32.73 3.53 14.01
CA CYS A 7 -32.25 2.34 13.30
C CYS A 7 -31.88 2.67 11.84
N ILE A 8 -32.69 3.49 11.15
CA ILE A 8 -32.44 3.88 9.75
C ILE A 8 -31.15 4.73 9.65
N LEU A 9 -30.95 5.69 10.56
CA LEU A 9 -29.74 6.52 10.63
C LEU A 9 -28.47 5.69 10.87
N LEU A 10 -28.53 4.67 11.74
CA LEU A 10 -27.39 3.78 11.98
C LEU A 10 -27.04 2.93 10.75
N SER A 11 -28.04 2.43 10.01
CA SER A 11 -27.78 1.68 8.77
C SER A 11 -27.13 2.52 7.66
N ILE A 12 -27.44 3.82 7.56
CA ILE A 12 -26.81 4.69 6.56
C ILE A 12 -25.31 4.87 6.85
N ILE A 13 -24.93 5.04 8.12
CA ILE A 13 -23.51 5.22 8.52
C ILE A 13 -22.68 3.98 8.16
N VAL A 14 -23.23 2.78 8.39
CA VAL A 14 -22.56 1.51 8.05
C VAL A 14 -22.40 1.37 6.53
N ILE A 15 -23.40 1.74 5.73
CA ILE A 15 -23.32 1.64 4.26
C ILE A 15 -22.32 2.67 3.68
N THR A 16 -22.24 3.88 4.24
CA THR A 16 -21.27 4.90 3.78
C THR A 16 -19.84 4.63 4.23
N GLY A 17 -19.64 3.90 5.33
CA GLY A 17 -18.31 3.53 5.84
C GLY A 17 -17.58 2.47 4.99
N PHE A 18 -18.31 1.78 4.12
CA PHE A 18 -17.75 0.88 3.10
C PHE A 18 -17.43 1.58 1.77
N ARG A 19 -17.38 2.93 1.75
CA ARG A 19 -16.60 3.59 0.72
C ARG A 19 -15.14 3.16 0.92
N ARG A 20 -14.77 2.09 0.21
CA ARG A 20 -13.40 1.73 -0.11
C ARG A 20 -12.73 3.05 -0.44
N TYR A 21 -11.92 3.54 0.49
CA TYR A 21 -11.04 4.66 0.24
C TYR A 21 -10.33 4.31 -1.06
N ASP A 22 -10.58 5.10 -2.09
CA ASP A 22 -9.94 4.96 -3.37
C ASP A 22 -8.44 5.17 -3.11
N GLN A 23 -7.74 4.09 -2.74
CA GLN A 23 -6.28 4.07 -2.67
C GLN A 23 -5.70 3.99 -4.10
N GLY A 24 -6.51 4.21 -5.14
CA GLY A 24 -6.38 3.52 -6.42
C GLY A 24 -5.59 4.24 -7.49
N GLU A 25 -5.49 5.57 -7.48
CA GLU A 25 -4.89 6.26 -8.64
C GLU A 25 -3.37 6.49 -8.53
N ASN A 26 -2.79 6.65 -7.33
CA ASN A 26 -1.37 7.00 -7.18
C ASN A 26 -0.57 6.02 -6.29
N ILE A 27 -0.66 4.71 -6.54
CA ILE A 27 0.27 3.75 -5.93
C ILE A 27 1.49 3.53 -6.84
N GLU A 28 2.63 3.97 -6.34
CA GLU A 28 3.94 3.79 -6.98
C GLU A 28 4.76 2.75 -6.21
N PHE A 29 5.23 1.73 -6.91
CA PHE A 29 6.20 0.80 -6.34
C PHE A 29 7.58 1.44 -6.32
N SER A 30 8.23 1.46 -5.15
CA SER A 30 9.57 2.04 -5.01
C SER A 30 10.67 0.99 -5.09
N CYS A 31 10.68 0.01 -4.18
CA CYS A 31 11.65 -1.08 -4.22
C CYS A 31 11.23 -2.29 -3.39
N MET A 32 11.98 -3.39 -3.56
CA MET A 32 11.92 -4.55 -2.70
C MET A 32 13.29 -4.78 -2.06
N LYS A 33 13.35 -4.95 -0.74
CA LYS A 33 14.57 -5.39 -0.04
C LYS A 33 14.32 -6.65 0.79
N THR A 34 15.22 -7.60 0.68
CA THR A 34 15.22 -8.83 1.50
C THR A 34 16.05 -8.61 2.76
N HIS A 35 15.44 -8.81 3.92
CA HIS A 35 16.15 -8.91 5.18
C HIS A 35 16.44 -10.39 5.47
N LYS A 36 17.65 -10.83 5.13
CA LYS A 36 18.06 -12.25 5.19
C LYS A 36 17.98 -12.84 6.59
N ALA A 37 18.34 -12.07 7.63
CA ALA A 37 18.39 -12.54 9.01
C ALA A 37 17.01 -13.00 9.54
N SER A 38 15.93 -12.30 9.17
CA SER A 38 14.56 -12.67 9.55
C SER A 38 13.80 -13.38 8.43
N ASN A 39 14.43 -13.66 7.29
CA ASN A 39 13.78 -14.18 6.09
C ASN A 39 12.50 -13.40 5.71
N THR A 40 12.57 -12.06 5.72
CA THR A 40 11.43 -11.19 5.38
C THR A 40 11.75 -10.33 4.16
N CYS A 41 10.76 -10.13 3.30
CA CYS A 41 10.85 -9.25 2.15
C CYS A 41 10.01 -7.99 2.39
N HIS A 42 10.62 -6.83 2.25
CA HIS A 42 9.98 -5.53 2.39
C HIS A 42 9.70 -4.95 1.02
N PHE A 43 8.44 -4.78 0.68
CA PHE A 43 7.98 -4.12 -0.52
C PHE A 43 7.53 -2.72 -0.14
N ASN A 44 8.17 -1.71 -0.70
CA ASN A 44 7.92 -0.32 -0.38
C ASN A 44 7.15 0.35 -1.52
N PHE A 45 6.17 1.14 -1.12
CA PHE A 45 5.28 1.88 -2.00
C PHE A 45 5.26 3.35 -1.58
N LYS A 46 5.03 4.24 -2.55
CA LYS A 46 4.52 5.59 -2.30
C LYS A 46 3.03 5.57 -2.67
N VAL A 47 2.18 6.06 -1.78
CA VAL A 47 0.74 6.23 -2.02
C VAL A 47 0.44 7.69 -1.76
N ASP A 48 0.08 8.43 -2.81
CA ASP A 48 -0.09 9.89 -2.76
C ASP A 48 1.13 10.62 -2.16
N GLY A 49 2.34 10.18 -2.55
CA GLY A 49 3.61 10.71 -2.02
C GLY A 49 3.98 10.24 -0.60
N ALA A 50 3.06 9.63 0.15
CA ALA A 50 3.35 9.10 1.48
C ALA A 50 3.99 7.70 1.43
N LYS A 51 4.92 7.42 2.36
CA LYS A 51 5.68 6.16 2.41
C LYS A 51 4.86 5.04 3.06
N TYR A 52 4.69 3.94 2.33
CA TYR A 52 4.01 2.72 2.79
C TYR A 52 4.82 1.46 2.52
N ARG A 53 4.52 0.39 3.26
CA ARG A 53 5.26 -0.87 3.20
C ARG A 53 4.34 -2.08 3.34
N TYR A 54 4.61 -3.10 2.54
CA TYR A 54 4.15 -4.47 2.75
C TYR A 54 5.31 -5.36 3.24
N VAL A 55 5.05 -6.25 4.19
CA VAL A 55 6.03 -7.21 4.72
C VAL A 55 5.58 -8.62 4.37
N ASP A 56 6.41 -9.30 3.59
CA ASP A 56 6.22 -10.69 3.20
C ASP A 56 7.14 -11.59 4.03
N ILE A 57 6.54 -12.29 4.99
CA ILE A 57 7.26 -13.23 5.86
C ILE A 57 7.55 -14.52 5.08
N GLY A 58 8.82 -14.89 5.01
CA GLY A 58 9.28 -16.02 4.22
C GLY A 58 9.52 -15.70 2.74
N CYS A 59 9.42 -14.44 2.33
CA CYS A 59 9.74 -13.99 0.97
C CYS A 59 9.00 -14.76 -0.15
N LYS A 60 7.75 -15.17 0.10
CA LYS A 60 6.90 -15.95 -0.82
C LYS A 60 6.65 -15.23 -2.15
N PHE A 61 6.63 -13.90 -2.12
CA PHE A 61 6.40 -13.03 -3.26
C PHE A 61 7.68 -12.38 -3.79
N SER A 62 8.86 -12.78 -3.30
CA SER A 62 10.16 -12.19 -3.72
C SER A 62 10.40 -12.20 -5.23
N LYS A 63 9.86 -13.19 -5.94
CA LYS A 63 9.92 -13.31 -7.41
C LYS A 63 8.63 -12.89 -8.11
N LYS A 64 7.63 -12.44 -7.36
CA LYS A 64 6.28 -12.11 -7.84
C LYS A 64 5.95 -10.64 -7.59
N ARG A 65 6.91 -9.77 -7.87
CA ARG A 65 6.78 -8.32 -7.64
C ARG A 65 5.50 -7.76 -8.25
N ASP A 66 5.23 -8.07 -9.51
CA ASP A 66 4.08 -7.51 -10.22
C ASP A 66 2.74 -7.96 -9.61
N GLU A 67 2.68 -9.15 -9.02
CA GLU A 67 1.52 -9.63 -8.25
C GLU A 67 1.30 -8.78 -6.98
N VAL A 68 2.38 -8.44 -6.26
CA VAL A 68 2.29 -7.58 -5.07
C VAL A 68 1.86 -6.15 -5.45
N ILE A 69 2.40 -5.61 -6.55
CA ILE A 69 2.01 -4.29 -7.07
C ILE A 69 0.52 -4.28 -7.42
N LYS A 70 0.05 -5.30 -8.14
CA LYS A 70 -1.37 -5.44 -8.47
C LYS A 70 -2.23 -5.49 -7.21
N LYS A 71 -1.86 -6.33 -6.23
CA LYS A 71 -2.59 -6.43 -4.96
C LYS A 71 -2.60 -5.12 -4.17
N ALA A 72 -1.50 -4.35 -4.19
CA ALA A 72 -1.43 -3.04 -3.58
C ALA A 72 -2.44 -2.08 -4.23
N LYS A 73 -2.44 -2.01 -5.57
CA LYS A 73 -3.37 -1.17 -6.35
C LYS A 73 -4.83 -1.55 -6.15
N GLU A 74 -5.12 -2.84 -6.01
CA GLU A 74 -6.46 -3.36 -5.76
C GLU A 74 -6.90 -3.19 -4.28
N GLY A 75 -6.01 -2.74 -3.40
CA GLY A 75 -6.27 -2.64 -1.96
C GLY A 75 -6.49 -4.00 -1.28
N THR A 76 -5.97 -5.09 -1.87
CA THR A 76 -6.15 -6.47 -1.38
C THR A 76 -5.04 -6.93 -0.42
N ILE A 77 -4.01 -6.10 -0.22
CA ILE A 77 -2.98 -6.29 0.80
C ILE A 77 -2.95 -5.10 1.75
N ALA A 78 -2.75 -5.37 3.04
CA ALA A 78 -2.58 -4.34 4.04
C ALA A 78 -1.19 -3.71 3.94
N LEU A 79 -1.16 -2.39 3.70
CA LEU A 79 0.06 -1.61 3.73
C LEU A 79 0.23 -0.96 5.12
N SER A 80 1.40 -1.16 5.72
CA SER A 80 1.81 -0.42 6.92
C SER A 80 2.34 0.95 6.51
N ARG A 81 2.07 1.98 7.33
CA ARG A 81 2.71 3.28 7.17
C ARG A 81 4.21 3.15 7.44
N GLU A 82 4.98 3.99 6.77
CA GLU A 82 6.43 4.15 6.88
C GLU A 82 7.27 3.01 6.28
N TRP A 83 8.45 3.38 5.79
CA TRP A 83 9.46 2.44 5.35
C TRP A 83 10.42 2.16 6.49
N LYS A 84 10.61 0.89 6.88
CA LYS A 84 11.72 0.52 7.78
C LYS A 84 13.06 0.38 7.07
N ILE A 85 13.02 0.24 5.75
CA ILE A 85 14.21 0.08 4.92
C ILE A 85 14.09 1.09 3.80
N GLU A 86 15.01 2.04 3.72
CA GLU A 86 14.96 3.05 2.67
C GLU A 86 15.25 2.43 1.30
N CYS A 87 14.48 2.83 0.30
CA CYS A 87 14.81 2.57 -1.09
C CYS A 87 15.75 3.67 -1.57
N PRO A 88 16.78 3.35 -2.37
CA PRO A 88 17.49 4.39 -3.10
C PRO A 88 16.47 5.11 -3.99
N GLU A 89 16.34 6.42 -3.84
CA GLU A 89 15.57 7.20 -4.80
C GLU A 89 16.28 7.09 -6.16
N PRO A 90 15.54 6.92 -7.28
CA PRO A 90 16.15 7.05 -8.58
C PRO A 90 16.80 8.44 -8.61
N LYS A 91 18.13 8.50 -8.66
CA LYS A 91 18.82 9.74 -8.96
C LYS A 91 18.25 10.21 -10.29
N GLU A 92 17.63 11.39 -10.32
CA GLU A 92 17.32 12.06 -11.57
C GLU A 92 18.59 12.00 -12.41
N GLN A 93 18.52 11.35 -13.57
CA GLN A 93 19.61 11.48 -14.53
C GLN A 93 19.65 12.97 -14.87
N PRO A 94 20.78 13.67 -14.72
CA PRO A 94 20.88 15.02 -15.22
C PRO A 94 20.69 14.94 -16.74
N GLU A 95 19.52 15.36 -17.22
CA GLU A 95 19.31 15.63 -18.64
C GLU A 95 20.20 16.81 -19.01
N GLY A 96 21.36 16.51 -19.61
CA GLY A 96 22.33 17.50 -20.02
C GLY A 96 23.76 17.04 -19.85
N GLY A 97 24.25 16.23 -20.78
CA GLY A 97 25.63 15.80 -20.84
C GLY A 97 26.10 15.61 -22.28
N LEU A 98 26.51 16.75 -22.89
CA LEU A 98 27.29 16.95 -24.13
C LEU A 98 26.63 16.58 -25.47
#